data_AF-A0A7S3NCB9-F1
#
_entry.id   AF-A0A7S3NCB9-F1
#
_cell.length_a   1.000
_cell.length_b   1.000
_cell.length_c   1.000
_cell.angle_alpha   90.00
_cell.angle_beta   90.00
_cell.angle_gamma   90.00
#
_symmetry.space_group_name_H-M   'P 1'
#
loop_
_entity.id
_entity.type
_entity.pdbx_description
1 polymer ?
#
loop_
_entity_poly.entity_id
_entity_poly.type
_entity_poly.pdbx_seq_one_letter_code
_entity_poly.pdbx_strand_id
1 'polypeptide(L)'
;LSRVDVFEDLLCSDSKAFDPVLKQFLNSEIVNGNPITDYIEFVFHIFPLPYHHNAFYAAHLVPFVMNITQSVSDVFTYSEFMLANQDQFLAPAANLTEI
;
A
#
# COMPACT_ATOMS: atom_id res chain seq x y z
N LEU A 1 -15.69 13.24 9.25
CA LEU A 1 -14.78 12.11 9.48
C LEU A 1 -13.39 12.69 9.65
N SER A 2 -12.64 12.22 10.65
CA SER A 2 -11.20 12.52 10.70
C SER A 2 -10.52 11.74 9.58
N ARG A 3 -9.53 12.33 8.92
CA ARG A 3 -8.81 11.69 7.83
C ARG A 3 -7.45 11.19 8.30
N VAL A 4 -7.09 9.98 7.90
CA VAL A 4 -5.76 9.41 8.07
C VAL A 4 -5.18 9.14 6.69
N ASP A 5 -4.03 9.76 6.42
CA ASP A 5 -3.26 9.56 5.20
C ASP A 5 -2.18 8.51 5.42
N VAL A 6 -2.23 7.44 4.64
CA VAL A 6 -1.25 6.34 4.66
C VAL A 6 -0.39 6.47 3.42
N PHE A 7 0.91 6.67 3.60
CA PHE A 7 1.88 6.71 2.50
C PHE A 7 2.60 5.39 2.44
N GLU A 8 2.50 4.70 1.31
CA GLU A 8 2.98 3.33 1.14
C GLU A 8 3.85 3.20 -0.10
N ASP A 9 5.02 2.58 0.06
CA ASP A 9 5.80 2.03 -1.04
C ASP A 9 5.61 0.51 -1.06
N LEU A 10 5.07 -0.01 -2.16
CA LEU A 10 4.76 -1.42 -2.35
C LEU A 10 6.00 -2.35 -2.36
N LEU A 11 7.21 -1.78 -2.38
CA LEU A 11 8.47 -2.51 -2.27
C LEU A 11 9.27 -2.17 -0.99
N CYS A 12 8.72 -1.36 -0.08
CA CYS A 12 9.40 -1.02 1.16
C CYS A 12 9.15 -2.06 2.27
N SER A 13 10.23 -2.52 2.91
CA SER A 13 10.15 -3.45 4.05
C SER A 13 9.35 -2.93 5.23
N ASP A 14 9.38 -1.62 5.50
CA ASP A 14 8.65 -1.02 6.60
C ASP A 14 7.14 -0.93 6.28
N SER A 15 6.80 -0.65 5.03
CA SER A 15 5.41 -0.73 4.54
C SER A 15 4.86 -2.16 4.69
N LYS A 16 5.64 -3.17 4.28
CA LYS A 16 5.30 -4.58 4.49
C LYS A 16 5.12 -4.95 5.96
N ALA A 17 5.99 -4.44 6.84
CA ALA A 17 5.90 -4.69 8.27
C ALA A 17 4.68 -4.00 8.91
N PHE A 18 4.26 -2.85 8.37
CA PHE A 18 3.11 -2.08 8.85
C PHE A 18 1.76 -2.67 8.40
N ASP A 19 1.67 -3.23 7.20
CA ASP A 19 0.44 -3.81 6.62
C ASP A 19 -0.38 -4.69 7.59
N PRO A 20 0.18 -5.71 8.28
CA PRO A 20 -0.61 -6.53 9.21
C PRO A 20 -1.14 -5.73 10.41
N VAL A 21 -0.40 -4.74 10.88
CA VAL A 21 -0.82 -3.87 12.00
C VAL A 21 -1.98 -2.98 11.56
N LEU A 22 -1.89 -2.39 10.36
CA LEU A 22 -2.96 -1.57 9.80
C LEU A 22 -4.23 -2.40 9.59
N LYS A 23 -4.11 -3.60 9.01
CA LYS A 23 -5.24 -4.52 8.84
C LYS A 23 -5.87 -4.92 10.16
N GLN A 24 -5.06 -5.20 11.17
CA GLN A 24 -5.58 -5.49 12.50
C GLN A 24 -6.40 -4.29 13.01
N PHE A 25 -5.84 -3.09 12.96
CA PHE A 25 -6.53 -1.87 13.38
C PHE A 25 -7.86 -1.68 12.64
N LEU A 26 -7.88 -1.80 11.31
CA LEU A 26 -9.08 -1.62 10.49
C LEU A 26 -10.17 -2.68 10.77
N ASN A 27 -9.78 -3.91 11.11
CA ASN A 27 -10.71 -5.03 11.28
C ASN A 27 -11.14 -5.28 12.74
N SER A 28 -10.35 -4.85 13.72
CA SER A 28 -10.60 -5.18 15.14
C SER A 28 -10.97 -3.99 16.01
N GLU A 29 -10.64 -2.76 15.59
CA GLU A 29 -10.86 -1.60 16.45
C GLU A 29 -12.34 -1.16 16.43
N ILE A 30 -12.94 -1.10 17.61
CA ILE A 30 -14.35 -0.78 17.82
C ILE A 30 -14.45 0.46 18.71
N VAL A 31 -15.10 1.50 18.21
CA VAL A 31 -15.34 2.75 18.94
C VAL A 31 -16.84 2.88 19.17
N ASN A 32 -17.26 2.95 20.43
CA ASN A 32 -18.69 3.03 20.81
C ASN A 32 -19.58 1.95 20.18
N GLY A 33 -19.03 0.75 19.98
CA GLY A 33 -19.77 -0.40 19.42
C GLY A 33 -19.79 -0.48 17.89
N ASN A 34 -19.18 0.46 17.16
CA ASN A 34 -19.07 0.41 15.70
C ASN A 34 -17.60 0.30 15.24
N PRO A 35 -17.33 -0.23 14.04
CA PRO A 35 -15.99 -0.28 13.46
C PRO A 35 -15.34 1.10 13.39
N ILE A 36 -14.03 1.16 13.59
CA ILE A 36 -13.28 2.42 13.48
C ILE A 36 -13.41 3.08 12.09
N THR A 37 -13.66 2.28 11.06
CA THR A 37 -13.90 2.72 9.68
C THR A 37 -15.15 3.58 9.52
N ASP A 38 -16.08 3.56 10.48
CA ASP A 38 -17.26 4.44 10.49
C ASP A 38 -16.93 5.86 10.98
N TYR A 39 -15.75 6.04 11.60
CA TYR A 39 -15.32 7.30 12.23
C TYR A 39 -14.12 7.94 11.53
N ILE A 40 -13.35 7.17 10.76
CA ILE A 40 -12.11 7.59 10.12
C ILE A 40 -12.15 7.27 8.63
N GLU A 41 -11.82 8.25 7.80
CA GLU A 41 -11.54 8.05 6.38
C GLU A 41 -10.05 7.76 6.18
N PHE A 42 -9.75 6.65 5.51
CA PHE A 42 -8.39 6.28 5.15
C PHE A 42 -8.12 6.63 3.69
N VAL A 43 -7.07 7.40 3.44
CA VAL A 43 -6.60 7.71 2.09
C VAL A 43 -5.21 7.12 1.92
N PHE A 44 -5.08 6.19 0.98
CA PHE A 44 -3.83 5.55 0.64
C PHE A 44 -3.14 6.29 -0.49
N HIS A 45 -1.88 6.67 -0.26
CA HIS A 45 -1.00 7.29 -1.24
C HIS A 45 0.11 6.30 -1.57
N ILE A 46 0.10 5.80 -2.80
CA ILE A 46 1.19 4.96 -3.30
C ILE A 46 2.35 5.87 -3.67
N PHE A 47 3.40 5.84 -2.86
CA PHE A 47 4.54 6.74 -2.91
C PHE A 47 5.83 5.93 -3.13
N PRO A 48 6.24 5.70 -4.39
CA PRO A 48 7.41 4.89 -4.69
C PRO A 48 8.70 5.61 -4.30
N LEU A 49 9.55 4.98 -3.50
CA LEU A 49 10.83 5.55 -3.08
C LEU A 49 11.84 5.46 -4.23
N PRO A 50 12.64 6.52 -4.47
CA PRO A 50 13.50 6.61 -5.66
C PRO A 50 14.61 5.54 -5.71
N TYR A 51 15.00 4.99 -4.56
CA TYR A 51 16.01 3.93 -4.49
C TYR A 51 15.43 2.52 -4.73
N HIS A 52 14.11 2.38 -4.87
CA HIS A 52 13.44 1.15 -5.30
C HIS A 52 13.01 1.28 -6.77
N HIS A 53 13.91 0.98 -7.72
CA HIS A 53 13.65 1.18 -9.16
C HIS A 53 12.30 0.62 -9.63
N ASN A 54 11.93 -0.58 -9.17
CA ASN A 54 10.68 -1.23 -9.55
C ASN A 54 9.44 -0.70 -8.79
N ALA A 55 9.61 0.12 -7.75
CA ALA A 55 8.50 0.72 -7.02
C ALA A 55 7.74 1.69 -7.92
N PHE A 56 8.42 2.40 -8.83
CA PHE A 56 7.77 3.25 -9.80
C PHE A 56 6.80 2.45 -10.69
N TYR A 57 7.24 1.30 -11.21
CA TYR A 57 6.39 0.42 -12.02
C TYR A 57 5.25 -0.17 -11.19
N ALA A 58 5.55 -0.62 -9.96
CA ALA A 58 4.55 -1.13 -9.04
C ALA A 58 3.44 -0.09 -8.76
N ALA A 59 3.82 1.16 -8.55
CA ALA A 59 2.90 2.28 -8.32
C ALA A 59 2.05 2.60 -9.56
N HIS A 60 2.63 2.55 -10.76
CA HIS A 60 1.90 2.83 -12.01
C HIS A 60 0.86 1.76 -12.36
N LEU A 61 1.04 0.52 -11.89
CA LEU A 61 0.05 -0.53 -12.09
C LEU A 61 -1.19 -0.37 -11.22
N VAL A 62 -1.13 0.37 -10.10
CA VAL A 62 -2.29 0.61 -9.22
C VAL A 62 -3.49 1.24 -9.96
N PRO A 63 -3.34 2.39 -10.65
CA PRO A 63 -4.46 2.95 -11.42
C PRO A 63 -4.87 2.05 -12.60
N PHE A 64 -3.97 1.22 -13.13
CA PHE A 64 -4.30 0.25 -14.18
C PHE A 64 -5.20 -0.88 -13.67
N VAL A 65 -4.86 -1.46 -12.51
CA VAL A 65 -5.70 -2.45 -11.81
C VAL A 65 -7.07 -1.85 -11.51
N MET A 66 -7.12 -0.64 -10.95
CA MET A 66 -8.38 0.06 -10.70
C MET A 66 -9.21 0.22 -11.98
N ASN A 67 -8.58 0.64 -13.09
CA ASN A 67 -9.28 0.88 -14.35
C ASN A 67 -9.86 -0.40 -14.97
N ILE A 68 -9.16 -1.53 -14.88
CA ILE A 68 -9.63 -2.80 -15.45
C ILE A 68 -10.69 -3.46 -14.57
N THR A 69 -10.48 -3.44 -13.26
CA THR A 69 -11.33 -4.18 -12.32
C THR A 69 -12.51 -3.38 -11.82
N GLN A 70 -12.39 -2.04 -11.82
CA GLN A 70 -13.34 -1.13 -11.18
C GLN A 70 -13.57 -1.49 -9.69
N SER A 71 -12.54 -2.07 -9.03
CA SER A 71 -12.62 -2.64 -7.69
C SER A 71 -11.47 -2.14 -6.81
N VAL A 72 -11.83 -1.45 -5.74
CA VAL A 72 -10.88 -1.06 -4.68
C VAL A 72 -10.32 -2.30 -3.97
N SER A 73 -11.11 -3.36 -3.82
CA SER A 73 -10.65 -4.62 -3.22
C SER A 73 -9.54 -5.28 -4.05
N ASP A 74 -9.59 -5.16 -5.37
CA ASP A 74 -8.57 -5.74 -6.25
C ASP A 74 -7.28 -4.91 -6.21
N VAL A 75 -7.39 -3.59 -5.98
CA VAL A 75 -6.22 -2.73 -5.69
C VAL A 75 -5.56 -3.13 -4.37
N PHE A 76 -6.33 -3.41 -3.32
CA PHE A 76 -5.77 -3.94 -2.08
C PHE A 76 -5.11 -5.30 -2.30
N THR A 77 -5.77 -6.21 -3.01
CA THR A 77 -5.21 -7.54 -3.35
C THR A 77 -3.89 -7.42 -4.12
N TYR A 78 -3.81 -6.48 -5.07
CA TYR A 78 -2.57 -6.18 -5.80
C TYR A 78 -1.48 -5.64 -4.87
N SER A 79 -1.83 -4.72 -3.97
CA SER A 79 -0.88 -4.14 -3.01
C SER A 79 -0.31 -5.22 -2.08
N GLU A 80 -1.17 -6.11 -1.56
CA GLU A 80 -0.77 -7.27 -0.76
C GLU A 80 0.15 -8.21 -1.53
N PHE A 81 -0.17 -8.49 -2.79
CA PHE A 81 0.69 -9.30 -3.65
C PHE A 81 2.09 -8.69 -3.79
N MET A 82 2.18 -7.37 -4.01
CA MET A 82 3.47 -6.69 -4.14
C MET A 82 4.27 -6.73 -2.83
N LEU A 83 3.66 -6.41 -1.69
CA LEU A 83 4.31 -6.46 -0.38
C LEU A 83 4.80 -7.88 -0.04
N ALA A 84 3.99 -8.89 -0.32
CA ALA A 84 4.34 -10.29 -0.08
C ALA A 84 5.55 -10.74 -0.93
N ASN A 85 5.67 -10.23 -2.15
CA ASN A 85 6.67 -10.63 -3.14
C ASN A 85 7.77 -9.59 -3.36
N GLN A 86 7.87 -8.55 -2.52
CA GLN A 86 8.76 -7.41 -2.74
C GLN A 86 10.21 -7.81 -3.04
N ASP A 87 10.73 -8.87 -2.41
CA ASP A 87 12.12 -9.32 -2.57
C ASP A 87 12.41 -9.77 -4.01
N GLN A 88 11.40 -10.28 -4.73
CA GLN A 88 11.50 -10.66 -6.14
C GLN A 88 11.57 -9.45 -7.06
N PHE A 89 11.01 -8.31 -6.62
CA PHE A 89 10.96 -7.06 -7.37
C PHE A 89 12.02 -6.06 -6.92
N LEU A 90 12.69 -6.27 -5.79
CA LEU A 90 13.79 -5.43 -5.29
C LEU A 90 15.13 -5.71 -5.99
N ALA A 91 15.35 -6.89 -6.56
CA ALA A 91 16.57 -7.24 -7.29
C ALA A 91 16.36 -7.23 -8.83
N PRO A 92 17.31 -6.78 -9.68
CA PRO A 92 18.50 -5.95 -9.49
C PRO A 92 18.13 -4.46 -9.75
N ALA A 93 17.44 -3.84 -8.80
CA ALA A 93 17.05 -2.44 -8.94
C ALA A 93 18.26 -1.50 -8.77
N ALA A 94 18.55 -0.66 -9.77
CA ALA A 94 19.54 0.40 -9.63
C ALA A 94 18.99 1.49 -8.69
N ASN A 95 19.79 1.93 -7.71
CA ASN A 95 19.45 3.07 -6.87
C ASN A 95 19.44 4.35 -7.74
N LEU A 96 18.26 4.94 -7.99
CA LEU A 96 18.13 6.13 -8.83
C LEU A 96 18.60 7.42 -8.12
N THR A 97 19.08 7.33 -6.89
CA THR A 97 19.77 8.45 -6.22
C THR A 97 21.29 8.43 -6.44
N GLU A 98 21.82 7.38 -7.07
CA GLU A 98 23.26 7.21 -7.36
C GLU A 98 23.60 7.45 -8.84
N ILE A 99 22.73 8.14 -9.59
CA ILE A 99 22.92 8.47 -11.01
C ILE A 99 23.79 9.71 -11.19
#